data_AF-A0A928ZCV8-F1
#
_entry.id   AF-A0A928ZCV8-F1
#
_cell.length_a   1.000
_cell.length_b   1.000
_cell.length_c   1.000
_cell.angle_alpha   90.00
_cell.angle_beta   90.00
_cell.angle_gamma   90.00
#
_symmetry.space_group_name_H-M   'P 1'
#
loop_
_entity.id
_entity.type
_entity.pdbx_description
1 polymer ?
#
loop_
_entity_poly.entity_id
_entity_poly.type
_entity_poly.pdbx_seq_one_letter_code
_entity_poly.pdbx_strand_id
1 'polypeptide(L)'
;MSHLTPEQQAAAYTPCSVVVTAGAGTGKTHMLAQRYLYYLRERNLSPLEIVAVTFTEKAATELRSRIRTLVSQELPERWDLLAELEAAQISTIHALSARICQEHFQEINIPADVQGMDD
;
A
#
# COMPACT_ATOMS: atom_id res chain seq x y z
N MET A 1 2.84 15.32 -15.85
CA MET A 1 2.13 14.43 -14.91
C MET A 1 1.32 13.45 -15.75
N SER A 2 1.50 12.14 -15.59
CA SER A 2 0.74 11.17 -16.39
C SER A 2 -0.70 11.16 -15.90
N HIS A 3 -1.62 11.60 -16.75
CA HIS A 3 -3.04 11.54 -16.45
C HIS A 3 -3.51 10.09 -16.45
N LEU A 4 -4.22 9.68 -15.39
CA LEU A 4 -4.96 8.41 -15.37
C LEU A 4 -6.03 8.43 -16.47
N THR A 5 -6.25 7.30 -17.13
CA THR A 5 -7.40 7.14 -18.05
C THR A 5 -8.72 7.24 -17.28
N PRO A 6 -9.86 7.52 -17.93
CA PRO A 6 -11.17 7.57 -17.26
C PRO A 6 -11.48 6.32 -16.43
N GLU A 7 -11.14 5.13 -16.95
CA GLU A 7 -11.34 3.85 -16.25
C GLU A 7 -10.43 3.73 -15.02
N GLN A 8 -9.17 4.16 -15.14
CA GLN A 8 -8.24 4.19 -14.01
C GLN A 8 -8.66 5.20 -12.94
N GLN A 9 -9.21 6.35 -13.33
CA GLN A 9 -9.77 7.34 -12.40
C GLN A 9 -10.98 6.77 -11.67
N ALA A 10 -11.90 6.12 -12.39
CA ALA A 10 -13.05 5.46 -11.80
C ALA A 10 -12.64 4.41 -10.77
N ALA A 11 -11.61 3.60 -11.08
CA ALA A 11 -11.07 2.63 -10.15
C ALA A 11 -10.26 3.27 -8.99
N ALA A 12 -9.59 4.40 -9.22
CA ALA A 12 -8.74 5.03 -8.21
C ALA A 12 -9.55 5.80 -7.17
N TYR A 13 -10.59 6.51 -7.61
CA TYR A 13 -11.31 7.48 -6.78
C TYR A 13 -12.67 7.00 -6.28
N THR A 14 -13.06 5.76 -6.59
CA THR A 14 -14.28 5.17 -6.05
C THR A 14 -14.12 4.79 -4.58
N PRO A 15 -15.13 5.08 -3.72
CA PRO A 15 -15.12 4.68 -2.32
C PRO A 15 -15.47 3.19 -2.11
N CYS A 16 -15.87 2.48 -3.16
CA CYS A 16 -16.27 1.08 -3.09
C CYS A 16 -15.09 0.13 -3.38
N SER A 17 -15.27 -1.14 -3.02
CA SER A 17 -14.37 -2.22 -3.45
C SER A 17 -14.44 -2.41 -4.96
N VAL A 18 -13.27 -2.55 -5.60
CA VAL A 18 -13.15 -2.75 -7.04
C VAL A 18 -12.21 -3.90 -7.37
N VAL A 19 -12.53 -4.59 -8.45
CA VAL A 19 -11.65 -5.55 -9.10
C VAL A 19 -11.22 -4.96 -10.42
N VAL A 20 -9.90 -4.88 -10.64
CA VAL A 20 -9.32 -4.30 -11.85
C VAL A 20 -8.64 -5.39 -12.67
N THR A 21 -9.18 -5.66 -13.86
CA THR A 21 -8.55 -6.53 -14.85
C THR A 21 -7.65 -5.70 -15.75
N ALA A 22 -6.33 -5.94 -15.72
CA ALA A 22 -5.39 -5.09 -16.44
C ALA A 22 -4.15 -5.85 -16.94
N GLY A 23 -3.86 -5.73 -18.24
CA GLY A 23 -2.71 -6.34 -18.91
C GLY A 23 -1.35 -5.78 -18.46
N ALA A 24 -0.25 -6.39 -18.89
CA ALA A 24 1.10 -5.86 -18.62
C ALA A 24 1.25 -4.43 -19.19
N GLY A 25 2.02 -3.57 -18.52
CA GLY A 25 2.31 -2.21 -19.00
C GLY A 25 1.17 -1.19 -18.91
N THR A 26 -0.03 -1.58 -18.49
CA THR A 26 -1.23 -0.71 -18.41
C THR A 26 -1.25 0.29 -17.24
N GLY A 27 -0.14 0.47 -16.52
CA GLY A 27 -0.06 1.45 -15.43
C GLY A 27 -0.74 1.06 -14.11
N LYS A 28 -1.01 -0.24 -13.87
CA LYS A 28 -1.62 -0.75 -12.61
C LYS A 28 -0.99 -0.16 -11.35
N THR A 29 0.34 -0.18 -11.26
CA THR A 29 1.08 0.33 -10.09
C THR A 29 0.89 1.83 -9.90
N HIS A 30 0.84 2.59 -11.01
CA HIS A 30 0.58 4.03 -10.95
C HIS A 30 -0.85 4.32 -10.48
N MET A 31 -1.82 3.58 -11.00
CA MET A 31 -3.22 3.68 -10.58
C MET A 31 -3.41 3.32 -9.09
N LEU A 32 -2.74 2.27 -8.59
CA LEU A 32 -2.74 1.92 -7.16
C LEU A 32 -2.12 3.01 -6.28
N ALA A 33 -0.99 3.61 -6.71
CA ALA A 33 -0.36 4.71 -5.99
C ALA A 33 -1.27 5.95 -5.92
N GLN A 34 -1.98 6.26 -7.00
CA GLN A 34 -2.98 7.33 -7.04
C GLN A 34 -4.19 7.03 -6.14
N ARG A 35 -4.64 5.76 -6.08
CA ARG A 35 -5.69 5.35 -5.13
C ARG A 35 -5.25 5.51 -3.68
N TYR A 36 -4.00 5.18 -3.36
CA TYR A 36 -3.45 5.40 -2.03
C TYR A 36 -3.44 6.91 -1.69
N LEU A 37 -2.93 7.75 -2.59
CA LEU A 37 -2.94 9.20 -2.44
C LEU A 37 -4.36 9.76 -2.24
N TYR A 38 -5.34 9.25 -3.00
CA TYR A 38 -6.75 9.63 -2.84
C TYR A 38 -7.25 9.38 -1.41
N TYR A 39 -6.92 8.25 -0.80
CA TYR A 39 -7.29 7.98 0.59
C TYR A 39 -6.60 8.92 1.59
N LEU A 40 -5.32 9.24 1.37
CA LEU A 40 -4.62 10.20 2.21
C LEU A 40 -5.23 11.61 2.10
N ARG A 41 -5.54 12.05 0.87
CA ARG A 41 -5.97 13.43 0.58
C ARG A 41 -7.45 13.65 0.85
N GLU A 42 -8.32 12.82 0.28
CA GLU A 42 -9.77 13.04 0.27
C GLU A 42 -10.46 12.38 1.47
N ARG A 43 -9.86 11.31 2.02
CA ARG A 43 -10.41 10.59 3.17
C ARG A 43 -9.66 10.89 4.46
N ASN A 44 -8.59 11.69 4.39
CA ASN A 44 -7.74 12.09 5.51
C ASN A 44 -7.28 10.91 6.37
N LEU A 45 -6.98 9.78 5.73
CA LEU A 45 -6.41 8.61 6.41
C LEU A 45 -4.91 8.80 6.60
N SER A 46 -4.40 8.31 7.73
CA SER A 46 -2.97 8.09 7.95
C SER A 46 -2.47 6.93 7.09
N PRO A 47 -1.22 6.95 6.60
CA PRO A 47 -0.59 5.79 5.98
C PRO A 47 -0.59 4.54 6.87
N LEU A 48 -0.66 4.72 8.20
CA LEU A 48 -0.75 3.62 9.18
C LEU A 48 -2.13 2.95 9.18
N GLU A 49 -3.16 3.60 8.63
CA GLU A 49 -4.53 3.07 8.52
C GLU A 49 -4.76 2.32 7.20
N ILE A 50 -3.78 2.30 6.29
CA ILE A 50 -3.91 1.71 4.95
C ILE A 50 -2.94 0.55 4.78
N VAL A 51 -3.49 -0.63 4.50
CA VAL A 51 -2.73 -1.82 4.11
C VAL A 51 -2.68 -1.94 2.58
N ALA A 52 -1.46 -1.97 2.03
CA ALA A 52 -1.20 -2.25 0.62
C ALA A 52 -0.29 -3.46 0.48
N VAL A 53 -0.78 -4.53 -0.16
CA VAL A 53 -0.03 -5.78 -0.31
C VAL A 53 0.35 -6.08 -1.76
N THR A 54 1.53 -6.65 -1.95
CA THR A 54 2.03 -7.14 -3.24
C THR A 54 2.52 -8.59 -3.14
N PHE A 55 2.83 -9.21 -4.29
CA PHE A 55 3.43 -10.55 -4.32
C PHE A 55 4.94 -10.56 -4.08
N THR A 56 5.64 -9.46 -4.39
CA THR A 56 7.10 -9.38 -4.28
C THR A 56 7.55 -8.14 -3.51
N GLU A 57 8.67 -8.27 -2.80
CA GLU A 57 9.30 -7.16 -2.07
C GLU A 57 9.68 -6.00 -3.00
N LYS A 58 10.12 -6.33 -4.23
CA LYS A 58 10.40 -5.33 -5.27
C LYS A 58 9.16 -4.50 -5.61
N ALA A 59 8.00 -5.14 -5.77
CA ALA A 59 6.76 -4.43 -6.07
C ALA A 59 6.28 -3.57 -4.89
N ALA A 60 6.42 -4.05 -3.66
CA ALA A 60 6.10 -3.27 -2.46
C ALA A 60 6.99 -2.03 -2.35
N THR A 61 8.30 -2.20 -2.55
CA THR A 61 9.29 -1.11 -2.53
C THR A 61 9.01 -0.08 -3.63
N GLU A 62 8.71 -0.53 -4.84
CA GLU A 62 8.35 0.35 -5.95
C GLU A 62 7.06 1.13 -5.65
N LEU A 63 6.03 0.47 -5.10
CA LEU A 63 4.77 1.11 -4.72
C LEU A 63 5.00 2.18 -3.64
N ARG A 64 5.75 1.87 -2.58
CA ARG A 64 6.12 2.83 -1.52
C ARG A 64 6.84 4.05 -2.10
N SER A 65 7.84 3.84 -2.95
CA SER A 65 8.59 4.94 -3.58
C SER A 65 7.70 5.85 -4.43
N ARG A 66 6.76 5.26 -5.18
CA ARG A 66 5.77 6.00 -5.98
C ARG A 66 4.83 6.81 -5.11
N ILE A 67 4.30 6.22 -4.03
CA ILE A 67 3.42 6.92 -3.08
C ILE A 67 4.17 8.09 -2.42
N ARG A 68 5.38 7.86 -1.94
CA ARG A 68 6.22 8.92 -1.36
C ARG A 68 6.44 10.07 -2.33
N THR A 69 6.75 9.76 -3.58
CA THR A 69 6.93 10.78 -4.63
C THR A 69 5.65 11.58 -4.86
N LEU A 70 4.49 10.91 -4.92
CA LEU A 70 3.20 11.57 -5.08
C LEU A 70 2.85 12.46 -3.89
N VAL A 71 3.07 11.99 -2.66
CA VAL A 71 2.83 12.79 -1.45
C VAL A 71 3.74 14.02 -1.43
N SER A 72 5.03 13.88 -1.72
CA SER A 72 5.95 15.03 -1.79
C SER A 72 5.57 16.05 -2.87
N GLN A 73 4.94 15.62 -3.97
CA GLN A 73 4.57 16.49 -5.08
C GLN A 73 3.20 17.16 -4.89
N GLU A 74 2.21 16.41 -4.39
CA GLU A 74 0.82 16.86 -4.32
C GLU A 74 0.41 17.34 -2.93
N LEU A 75 1.13 16.93 -1.87
CA LEU A 75 0.87 17.28 -0.48
C LEU A 75 2.17 17.76 0.22
N PRO A 76 2.89 18.76 -0.33
CA PRO A 76 4.21 19.15 0.17
C PRO A 76 4.21 19.61 1.64
N GLU A 77 3.08 20.13 2.12
CA GLU A 77 2.91 20.62 3.49
C GLU A 77 2.71 19.48 4.52
N ARG A 78 2.41 18.25 4.05
CA ARG A 78 2.07 17.09 4.88
C ARG A 78 3.30 16.21 5.17
N TRP A 79 4.28 16.78 5.86
CA TRP A 79 5.49 16.08 6.28
C TRP A 79 5.21 14.92 7.25
N ASP A 80 4.12 15.00 8.00
CA ASP A 80 3.58 13.95 8.86
C ASP A 80 3.32 12.66 8.07
N LEU A 81 2.67 12.76 6.91
CA LEU A 81 2.40 11.62 6.03
C LEU A 81 3.70 10.99 5.51
N LEU A 82 4.72 11.79 5.19
CA LEU A 82 6.01 11.28 4.73
C LEU A 82 6.74 10.49 5.82
N ALA A 83 6.67 10.94 7.07
CA ALA A 83 7.25 10.22 8.20
C ALA A 83 6.52 8.89 8.46
N GLU A 84 5.18 8.89 8.37
CA GLU A 84 4.37 7.69 8.59
C GLU A 84 4.53 6.64 7.48
N LEU A 85 4.85 7.04 6.24
CA LEU A 85 5.07 6.11 5.11
C LEU A 85 6.19 5.09 5.33
N GLU A 86 7.17 5.39 6.18
CA GLU A 86 8.24 4.44 6.52
C GLU A 86 7.72 3.29 7.39
N ALA A 87 6.75 3.56 8.26
CA ALA A 87 6.09 2.56 9.11
C ALA A 87 4.80 1.99 8.49
N ALA A 88 4.33 2.56 7.38
CA ALA A 88 3.11 2.13 6.69
C ALA A 88 3.19 0.69 6.19
N GLN A 89 2.06 0.00 6.25
CA GLN A 89 1.93 -1.40 5.85
C GLN A 89 1.84 -1.54 4.32
N ILE A 90 2.97 -1.30 3.66
CA ILE A 90 3.19 -1.51 2.23
C ILE A 90 4.20 -2.66 2.09
N SER A 91 3.69 -3.88 1.96
CA SER A 91 4.50 -5.10 2.14
C SER A 91 4.09 -6.22 1.18
N THR A 92 4.76 -7.36 1.26
CA THR A 92 4.22 -8.59 0.67
C THR A 92 3.07 -9.16 1.50
N ILE A 93 2.29 -10.06 0.89
CA ILE A 93 1.28 -10.87 1.59
C ILE A 93 1.93 -11.66 2.73
N HIS A 94 3.08 -12.30 2.48
CA HIS A 94 3.80 -13.08 3.49
C HIS A 94 4.24 -12.21 4.67
N ALA A 95 4.82 -11.03 4.42
CA ALA A 95 5.23 -10.12 5.48
C ALA A 95 4.04 -9.61 6.32
N LEU A 96 2.88 -9.36 5.69
CA LEU A 96 1.66 -9.02 6.42
C LEU A 96 1.20 -10.19 7.30
N SER A 97 1.13 -11.40 6.75
CA SER A 97 0.73 -12.58 7.51
C SER A 97 1.67 -12.85 8.69
N ALA A 98 2.98 -12.76 8.48
CA ALA A 98 3.97 -12.93 9.54
C ALA A 98 3.77 -11.89 10.66
N ARG A 99 3.54 -10.62 10.31
CA ARG A 99 3.23 -9.57 11.28
C ARG A 99 1.98 -9.88 12.09
N ILE A 100 0.87 -10.25 11.43
CA ILE A 100 -0.39 -10.60 12.11
C ILE A 100 -0.17 -11.78 13.07
N CYS A 101 0.57 -12.81 12.64
CA CYS A 101 0.88 -13.95 13.49
C CYS A 101 1.73 -13.55 14.72
N GLN A 102 2.69 -12.66 14.55
CA GLN A 102 3.51 -12.15 15.65
C GLN A 102 2.70 -11.27 16.62
N GLU A 103 1.80 -10.44 16.11
CA GLU A 103 0.93 -9.58 16.94
C GLU A 103 -0.10 -10.39 17.74
N HIS A 104 -0.57 -11.53 17.20
CA HIS A 104 -1.61 -12.36 17.81
C HIS A 104 -1.14 -13.77 18.22
N PHE A 105 0.15 -13.94 18.52
CA PHE A 105 0.77 -15.27 18.75
C PHE A 105 0.05 -16.11 19.81
N GLN A 106 -0.49 -15.46 20.85
CA GLN A 106 -1.23 -16.12 21.93
C GLN A 106 -2.56 -16.72 21.46
N GLU A 107 -3.27 -16.02 20.57
CA GLU A 107 -4.59 -16.43 20.08
C GLU A 107 -4.49 -17.63 19.14
N ILE A 108 -3.40 -17.72 18.39
CA ILE A 108 -3.15 -18.79 17.41
C ILE A 108 -2.22 -19.88 17.95
N ASN A 109 -1.88 -19.84 19.25
CA ASN A 109 -1.08 -20.82 19.96
C ASN A 109 0.27 -21.13 19.30
N ILE A 110 1.00 -20.08 18.88
CA ILE A 110 2.37 -20.19 18.38
C ILE A 110 3.35 -19.46 19.31
N PRO A 111 4.64 -19.88 19.36
CA PRO A 111 5.66 -19.16 20.12
C PRO A 111 5.82 -17.71 19.63
N ALA A 112 6.14 -16.80 20.56
CA ALA A 112 6.36 -15.38 20.24
C ALA A 112 7.57 -15.14 19.31
N ASP A 113 8.52 -16.07 19.34
CA ASP A 113 9.76 -16.06 18.56
C ASP A 113 9.69 -16.95 17.30
N VAL A 114 8.48 -17.33 16.87
CA VAL A 114 8.28 -18.12 15.65
C VAL A 114 8.94 -17.44 14.45
N GLN A 115 9.87 -18.17 13.82
CA GLN A 115 10.54 -17.74 12.60
C GLN A 115 9.99 -18.52 11.41
N GLY A 116 9.92 -17.85 10.24
CA GLY A 116 9.73 -18.56 8.99
C GLY A 116 10.87 -19.54 8.79
N MET A 117 10.56 -20.78 8.44
CA MET A 117 11.57 -21.76 8.07
C MET A 117 12.00 -21.43 6.64
N ASP A 118 13.30 -21.22 6.42
CA ASP A 118 13.84 -21.15 5.06
C ASP A 118 13.74 -22.54 4.40
N ASP A 119 13.41 -22.58 3.11
CA ASP A 119 13.41 -23.81 2.29
C ASP A 119 14.84 -24.31 2.00
#